data_AF-A0A0G0AT32-F1
#
_entry.id   AF-A0A0G0AT32-F1
#
_cell.length_a   1.000
_cell.length_b   1.000
_cell.length_c   1.000
_cell.angle_alpha   90.00
_cell.angle_beta   90.00
_cell.angle_gamma   90.00
#
_symmetry.space_group_name_H-M   'P 1'
#
loop_
_entity.id
_entity.type
_entity.pdbx_description
1 polymer ?
#
loop_
_entity_poly.entity_id
_entity_poly.type
_entity_poly.pdbx_seq_one_letter_code
_entity_poly.pdbx_strand_id
1 'polypeptide(L)'
;MGNQMSYRGNGVSLGNPNVIIPALTVLFFVFLVGISLYKMLYDVKISSDVVIAKEVGDLVKIFKEIDKECKILDFEHQKIRINFLTVKGFVSSEIGSMSLAYPKKWKGPYIYDNPTIQGKEYQIVRTKKGYFITPGDGVKLSNGKVVGKDIILDENADIAKMITDQKFLNFDGKPLAAPLGIGSGKFSRIMMENIIRADDDFAKNEHAQIEDKLFQVALAK
;
A
#
# COMPACT_ATOMS: atom_id res chain seq x y z
N MET A 1 -79.50 -13.22 35.87
CA MET A 1 -78.82 -12.04 35.29
C MET A 1 -77.35 -12.42 35.08
N GLY A 2 -76.95 -12.72 33.85
CA GLY A 2 -75.57 -13.09 33.51
C GLY A 2 -75.11 -12.26 32.31
N ASN A 3 -74.25 -11.28 32.56
CA ASN A 3 -73.65 -10.45 31.52
C ASN A 3 -72.62 -11.28 30.75
N GLN A 4 -72.88 -11.51 29.46
CA GLN A 4 -71.86 -12.02 28.54
C GLN A 4 -71.02 -10.86 28.02
N MET A 5 -69.77 -10.82 28.46
CA MET A 5 -68.76 -9.85 28.02
C MET A 5 -68.11 -10.38 26.74
N SER A 6 -68.43 -9.78 25.59
CA SER A 6 -67.86 -10.18 24.30
C SER A 6 -66.48 -9.55 24.11
N TYR A 7 -65.42 -10.36 24.15
CA TYR A 7 -64.09 -9.97 23.70
C TYR A 7 -64.06 -9.92 22.17
N ARG A 8 -64.10 -8.73 21.58
CA ARG A 8 -63.77 -8.50 20.17
C ARG A 8 -62.25 -8.49 20.03
N GLY A 9 -61.67 -9.65 19.74
CA GLY A 9 -60.28 -9.74 19.32
C GLY A 9 -60.12 -9.24 17.89
N ASN A 10 -59.37 -8.16 17.71
CA ASN A 10 -58.90 -7.72 16.39
C ASN A 10 -57.89 -8.74 15.87
N GLY A 11 -58.38 -9.75 15.13
CA GLY A 11 -57.54 -10.70 14.43
C GLY A 11 -56.74 -9.98 13.35
N VAL A 12 -55.47 -9.70 13.62
CA VAL A 12 -54.52 -9.26 12.60
C VAL A 12 -54.32 -10.45 11.65
N SER A 13 -54.90 -10.35 10.46
CA SER A 13 -54.71 -11.34 9.40
C SER A 13 -53.26 -11.30 8.96
N LEU A 14 -52.44 -12.20 9.53
CA LEU A 14 -51.10 -12.46 9.04
C LEU A 14 -51.24 -13.12 7.67
N GLY A 15 -50.70 -12.46 6.64
CA GLY A 15 -50.75 -12.94 5.25
C GLY A 15 -50.25 -14.37 5.09
N ASN A 16 -50.58 -14.99 3.95
CA ASN A 16 -50.32 -16.40 3.67
C ASN A 16 -48.88 -16.83 4.03
N PRO A 17 -48.68 -17.71 5.02
CA PRO A 17 -47.37 -18.05 5.57
C PRO A 17 -46.42 -18.65 4.52
N ASN A 18 -46.97 -19.21 3.44
CA ASN A 18 -46.21 -19.78 2.33
C ASN A 18 -45.42 -18.73 1.52
N VAL A 19 -45.74 -17.44 1.64
CA VAL A 19 -45.05 -16.35 0.92
C VAL A 19 -44.06 -15.62 1.83
N ILE A 20 -44.28 -15.61 3.14
CA ILE A 20 -43.47 -14.85 4.10
C ILE A 20 -42.08 -15.47 4.26
N ILE A 21 -41.99 -16.80 4.37
CA ILE A 21 -40.71 -17.50 4.61
C ILE A 21 -39.75 -17.34 3.41
N PRO A 22 -40.14 -17.55 2.15
CA PRO A 22 -39.26 -17.31 1.00
C PRO A 22 -38.82 -15.84 0.89
N ALA A 23 -39.72 -14.89 1.16
CA ALA A 23 -39.40 -13.46 1.09
C ALA A 23 -38.33 -13.05 2.11
N LEU A 24 -38.44 -13.52 3.36
CA LEU A 24 -37.42 -13.30 4.39
C LEU A 24 -36.08 -13.95 4.02
N THR A 25 -36.13 -15.15 3.43
CA THR A 25 -34.92 -15.86 2.99
C THR A 25 -34.18 -15.07 1.91
N VAL A 26 -34.90 -14.57 0.89
CA VAL A 26 -34.32 -13.74 -0.17
C VAL A 26 -33.73 -12.45 0.41
N LEU A 27 -34.45 -11.77 1.31
CA LEU A 27 -33.98 -10.53 1.93
C LEU A 27 -32.70 -10.77 2.76
N PHE A 28 -32.64 -11.88 3.50
CA PHE A 28 -31.44 -12.28 4.24
C PHE A 28 -30.26 -12.57 3.31
N PHE A 29 -30.47 -13.28 2.20
CA PHE A 29 -29.42 -13.53 1.21
C PHE A 29 -28.91 -12.24 0.56
N VAL A 30 -29.80 -11.33 0.17
CA VAL A 30 -29.42 -10.02 -0.38
C VAL A 30 -28.60 -9.22 0.63
N PHE A 31 -28.99 -9.26 1.92
CA PHE A 31 -28.23 -8.62 2.99
C PHE A 31 -26.82 -9.22 3.15
N LEU A 32 -26.69 -10.55 3.16
CA LEU A 32 -25.38 -11.21 3.24
C LEU A 32 -24.50 -10.92 2.03
N VAL A 33 -25.06 -10.95 0.82
CA VAL A 33 -24.35 -10.58 -0.41
C VAL A 33 -23.90 -9.11 -0.35
N GLY A 34 -24.75 -8.22 0.15
CA GLY A 34 -24.42 -6.82 0.37
C GLY A 34 -23.22 -6.64 1.33
N ILE A 35 -23.21 -7.33 2.47
CA ILE A 35 -22.09 -7.30 3.41
C ILE A 35 -20.82 -7.89 2.78
N SER A 36 -20.93 -9.00 2.06
CA SER A 36 -19.80 -9.67 1.42
C SER A 36 -19.14 -8.77 0.37
N LEU A 37 -19.94 -8.15 -0.51
CA LEU A 37 -19.44 -7.19 -1.50
C LEU A 37 -18.83 -5.95 -0.82
N TYR A 38 -19.45 -5.45 0.25
CA TYR A 38 -18.91 -4.33 1.02
C TYR A 38 -17.53 -4.65 1.61
N LYS A 39 -17.39 -5.82 2.26
CA LYS A 39 -16.10 -6.28 2.81
C LYS A 39 -15.06 -6.47 1.71
N MET A 40 -15.41 -7.16 0.63
CA MET A 40 -14.50 -7.40 -0.50
C MET A 40 -13.95 -6.09 -1.08
N LEU A 41 -14.79 -5.07 -1.27
CA LEU A 41 -14.35 -3.77 -1.78
C LEU A 41 -13.49 -2.98 -0.78
N TYR A 42 -13.62 -3.24 0.52
CA TYR A 42 -12.82 -2.61 1.57
C TYR A 42 -11.45 -3.30 1.71
N ASP A 43 -11.43 -4.63 1.75
CA ASP A 43 -10.22 -5.44 1.94
C ASP A 43 -9.23 -5.28 0.78
N VAL A 44 -9.72 -5.15 -0.47
CA VAL A 44 -8.87 -4.91 -1.65
C VAL A 44 -8.06 -3.62 -1.53
N LYS A 45 -8.61 -2.57 -0.89
CA LYS A 45 -7.91 -1.27 -0.72
C LYS A 45 -6.83 -1.33 0.35
N ILE A 46 -7.08 -2.07 1.43
CA ILE A 46 -6.09 -2.25 2.51
C ILE A 46 -4.90 -3.05 1.98
N SER A 47 -5.17 -4.07 1.16
CA SER A 47 -4.12 -4.89 0.57
C SER A 47 -3.19 -4.08 -0.34
N SER A 48 -3.68 -3.07 -1.08
CA SER A 48 -2.82 -2.29 -1.98
C SER A 48 -1.80 -1.45 -1.24
N ASP A 49 -2.18 -0.81 -0.13
CA ASP A 49 -1.27 0.08 0.61
C ASP A 49 -0.17 -0.71 1.34
N VAL A 50 -0.50 -1.92 1.83
CA VAL A 50 0.50 -2.83 2.40
C VAL A 50 1.51 -3.29 1.35
N VAL A 51 1.03 -3.64 0.14
CA VAL A 51 1.90 -4.00 -1.00
C VAL A 51 2.78 -2.81 -1.39
N ILE A 52 2.21 -1.60 -1.47
CA ILE A 52 2.97 -0.36 -1.74
C ILE A 52 4.10 -0.18 -0.73
N ALA A 53 3.80 -0.26 0.57
CA ALA A 53 4.81 -0.07 1.61
C ALA A 53 5.97 -1.06 1.48
N LYS A 54 5.64 -2.33 1.20
CA LYS A 54 6.64 -3.39 0.98
C LYS A 54 7.50 -3.11 -0.26
N GLU A 55 6.87 -2.86 -1.40
CA GLU A 55 7.57 -2.62 -2.67
C GLU A 55 8.45 -1.37 -2.61
N VAL A 56 7.98 -0.30 -1.96
CA VAL A 56 8.80 0.89 -1.67
C VAL A 56 10.02 0.53 -0.83
N GLY A 57 9.86 -0.30 0.20
CA GLY A 57 10.96 -0.80 1.03
C GLY A 57 11.98 -1.61 0.22
N ASP A 58 11.51 -2.50 -0.64
CA ASP A 58 12.38 -3.33 -1.51
C ASP A 58 13.14 -2.47 -2.53
N LEU A 59 12.47 -1.50 -3.18
CA LEU A 59 13.10 -0.55 -4.08
C LEU A 59 14.17 0.28 -3.36
N VAL A 60 13.88 0.75 -2.13
CA VAL A 60 14.87 1.46 -1.32
C VAL A 60 16.12 0.62 -1.07
N LYS A 61 15.98 -0.67 -0.76
CA LYS A 61 17.11 -1.59 -0.56
C LYS A 61 17.93 -1.75 -1.85
N ILE A 62 17.26 -1.87 -3.01
CA ILE A 62 17.91 -1.95 -4.32
C ILE A 62 18.69 -0.67 -4.64
N PHE A 63 18.09 0.51 -4.48
CA PHE A 63 18.77 1.78 -4.75
C PHE A 63 19.95 2.04 -3.81
N LYS A 64 19.89 1.55 -2.56
CA LYS A 64 21.04 1.56 -1.64
C LYS A 64 22.20 0.71 -2.16
N GLU A 65 21.90 -0.47 -2.70
CA GLU A 65 22.92 -1.34 -3.29
C GLU A 65 23.54 -0.69 -4.53
N ILE A 66 22.71 -0.12 -5.40
CA ILE A 66 23.17 0.65 -6.57
C ILE A 66 24.05 1.82 -6.15
N ASP A 67 23.64 2.64 -5.16
CA ASP A 67 24.45 3.76 -4.69
C ASP A 67 25.78 3.31 -4.07
N LYS A 68 25.79 2.17 -3.36
CA LYS A 68 27.01 1.62 -2.78
C LYS A 68 28.04 1.23 -3.85
N GLU A 69 27.60 0.61 -4.94
CA GLU A 69 28.49 0.06 -5.97
C GLU A 69 28.79 1.09 -7.08
N CYS A 70 27.75 1.73 -7.60
CA CYS A 70 27.81 2.60 -8.77
C CYS A 70 27.88 4.08 -8.42
N LYS A 71 27.54 4.46 -7.17
CA LYS A 71 27.37 5.85 -6.70
C LYS A 71 26.40 6.65 -7.57
N ILE A 72 25.18 6.85 -7.07
CA ILE A 72 24.17 7.65 -7.75
C ILE A 72 24.51 9.13 -7.56
N LEU A 73 24.57 9.86 -8.67
CA LEU A 73 24.93 11.28 -8.70
C LEU A 73 23.69 12.16 -8.66
N ASP A 74 22.79 11.97 -9.62
CA ASP A 74 21.54 12.73 -9.75
C ASP A 74 20.54 11.97 -10.63
N PHE A 75 19.37 12.57 -10.72
CA PHE A 75 18.19 12.20 -11.46
C PHE A 75 17.81 13.38 -12.36
N GLU A 76 17.72 13.14 -13.66
CA GLU A 76 17.60 14.21 -14.67
C GLU A 76 16.31 15.05 -14.53
N HIS A 77 15.22 14.43 -14.10
CA HIS A 77 13.92 15.05 -14.00
C HIS A 77 13.38 15.06 -12.57
N GLN A 78 12.43 15.97 -12.32
CA GLN A 78 11.78 16.09 -11.01
C GLN A 78 10.97 14.83 -10.64
N LYS A 79 10.37 14.16 -11.63
CA LYS A 79 9.69 12.87 -11.49
C LYS A 79 10.24 11.89 -12.52
N ILE A 80 10.66 10.72 -12.07
CA ILE A 80 11.23 9.68 -12.93
C ILE A 80 10.56 8.36 -12.60
N ARG A 81 10.04 7.68 -13.62
CA ARG A 81 9.50 6.33 -13.45
C ARG A 81 10.63 5.32 -13.30
N ILE A 82 10.46 4.36 -12.40
CA ILE A 82 11.42 3.31 -12.14
C ILE A 82 11.14 2.16 -13.11
N ASN A 83 11.66 2.28 -14.32
CA ASN A 83 11.45 1.29 -15.40
C ASN A 83 12.76 0.71 -15.96
N PHE A 84 13.89 1.01 -15.32
CA PHE A 84 15.23 0.73 -15.82
C PHE A 84 16.01 -0.27 -14.94
N LEU A 85 15.41 -0.84 -13.90
CA LEU A 85 16.10 -1.77 -12.99
C LEU A 85 16.28 -3.18 -13.58
N THR A 86 15.60 -3.49 -14.69
CA THR A 86 15.70 -4.73 -15.46
C THR A 86 16.84 -4.71 -16.49
N VAL A 87 17.58 -3.60 -16.61
CA VAL A 87 18.66 -3.45 -17.59
C VAL A 87 19.90 -4.25 -17.14
N LYS A 88 20.40 -5.12 -18.03
CA LYS A 88 21.59 -5.97 -17.76
C LYS A 88 22.91 -5.21 -17.87
N GLY A 89 22.98 -4.23 -18.76
CA GLY A 89 24.17 -3.44 -19.00
C GLY A 89 23.89 -2.27 -19.93
N PHE A 90 24.76 -1.27 -19.86
CA PHE A 90 24.68 -0.05 -20.65
C PHE A 90 26.10 0.53 -20.81
N VAL A 91 26.30 1.37 -21.82
CA VAL A 91 27.63 1.90 -22.17
C VAL A 91 27.81 3.34 -21.67
N SER A 92 26.71 4.05 -21.41
CA SER A 92 26.71 5.44 -20.93
C SER A 92 27.00 5.55 -19.42
N SER A 93 27.17 6.77 -18.90
CA SER A 93 27.08 7.07 -17.46
C SER A 93 25.64 7.12 -16.95
N GLU A 94 24.68 6.92 -17.84
CA GLU A 94 23.24 7.07 -17.58
C GLU A 94 22.50 5.76 -17.85
N ILE A 95 21.57 5.46 -16.96
CA ILE A 95 20.63 4.35 -17.07
C ILE A 95 19.21 4.88 -16.83
N GLY A 96 18.40 4.90 -17.89
CA GLY A 96 17.16 5.68 -17.87
C GLY A 96 17.47 7.15 -17.61
N SER A 97 16.89 7.71 -16.55
CA SER A 97 17.12 9.10 -16.12
C SER A 97 18.01 9.21 -14.88
N MET A 98 18.78 8.15 -14.55
CA MET A 98 19.68 8.11 -13.41
C MET A 98 21.14 8.20 -13.86
N SER A 99 21.88 9.15 -13.31
CA SER A 99 23.32 9.33 -13.59
C SER A 99 24.17 8.64 -12.51
N LEU A 100 25.19 7.89 -12.94
CA LEU A 100 26.06 7.07 -12.07
C LEU A 100 27.53 7.50 -12.21
N ALA A 101 28.26 7.51 -11.10
CA ALA A 101 29.69 7.85 -11.10
C ALA A 101 30.55 6.68 -11.63
N TYR A 102 30.14 5.45 -11.34
CA TYR A 102 30.85 4.22 -11.69
C TYR A 102 29.95 3.25 -12.47
N PRO A 103 29.50 3.60 -13.69
CA PRO A 103 28.58 2.78 -14.48
C PRO A 103 29.14 1.38 -14.80
N LYS A 104 30.48 1.24 -14.90
CA LYS A 104 31.16 -0.06 -15.11
C LYS A 104 30.99 -1.04 -13.95
N LYS A 105 30.55 -0.58 -12.77
CA LYS A 105 30.25 -1.43 -11.61
C LYS A 105 28.79 -1.87 -11.54
N TRP A 106 28.00 -1.56 -12.56
CA TRP A 106 26.63 -2.04 -12.66
C TRP A 106 26.61 -3.57 -12.69
N LYS A 107 25.92 -4.17 -11.73
CA LYS A 107 25.80 -5.64 -11.59
C LYS A 107 24.49 -6.17 -12.17
N GLY A 108 23.62 -5.30 -12.70
CA GLY A 108 22.23 -5.61 -13.00
C GLY A 108 22.04 -6.75 -14.02
N PRO A 109 20.79 -7.24 -14.17
CA PRO A 109 19.54 -6.66 -13.69
C PRO A 109 19.33 -6.86 -12.19
N TYR A 110 18.75 -5.86 -11.51
CA TYR A 110 18.50 -5.93 -10.06
C TYR A 110 17.15 -6.55 -9.71
N ILE A 111 16.19 -6.48 -10.64
CA ILE A 111 14.88 -7.12 -10.54
C ILE A 111 14.52 -7.79 -11.86
N TYR A 112 13.62 -8.78 -11.79
CA TYR A 112 13.15 -9.49 -12.98
C TYR A 112 12.15 -8.65 -13.79
N ASP A 113 11.20 -8.03 -13.09
CA ASP A 113 10.16 -7.16 -13.62
C ASP A 113 10.05 -5.89 -12.78
N ASN A 114 9.68 -4.77 -13.41
CA ASN A 114 9.49 -3.51 -12.68
C ASN A 114 8.15 -3.57 -11.92
N PRO A 115 8.12 -3.35 -10.60
CA PRO A 115 6.89 -3.41 -9.83
C PRO A 115 5.94 -2.30 -10.28
N THR A 116 4.65 -2.64 -10.35
CA THR A 116 3.58 -1.69 -10.67
C THR A 116 2.42 -1.88 -9.72
N ILE A 117 1.78 -0.77 -9.35
CA ILE A 117 0.55 -0.77 -8.56
C ILE A 117 -0.54 -0.10 -9.37
N GLN A 118 -1.69 -0.76 -9.53
CA GLN A 118 -2.80 -0.29 -10.38
C GLN A 118 -2.35 0.02 -11.83
N GLY A 119 -1.38 -0.76 -12.34
CA GLY A 119 -0.79 -0.56 -13.68
C GLY A 119 0.08 0.69 -13.81
N LYS A 120 0.51 1.31 -12.71
CA LYS A 120 1.42 2.45 -12.66
C LYS A 120 2.74 2.05 -12.04
N GLU A 121 3.84 2.39 -12.69
CA GLU A 121 5.19 2.21 -12.17
C GLU A 121 5.43 3.13 -10.96
N TYR A 122 6.26 2.67 -10.03
CA TYR A 122 6.81 3.54 -8.99
C TYR A 122 7.67 4.64 -9.61
N GLN A 123 7.85 5.72 -8.86
CA GLN A 123 8.62 6.86 -9.33
C GLN A 123 9.56 7.40 -8.25
N ILE A 124 10.60 8.07 -8.69
CA ILE A 124 11.50 8.87 -7.87
C ILE A 124 11.08 10.32 -8.03
N VAL A 125 10.90 11.01 -6.91
CA VAL A 125 10.54 12.42 -6.84
C VAL A 125 11.69 13.19 -6.23
N ARG A 126 12.24 14.16 -6.97
CA ARG A 126 13.20 15.13 -6.48
C ARG A 126 12.46 16.30 -5.83
N THR A 127 12.86 16.61 -4.60
CA THR A 127 12.40 17.79 -3.85
C THR A 127 13.60 18.56 -3.32
N LYS A 128 13.36 19.76 -2.79
CA LYS A 128 14.39 20.52 -2.05
C LYS A 128 14.96 19.79 -0.84
N LYS A 129 14.27 18.76 -0.32
CA LYS A 129 14.71 17.94 0.83
C LYS A 129 15.42 16.64 0.42
N GLY A 130 15.60 16.42 -0.88
CA GLY A 130 16.22 15.23 -1.44
C GLY A 130 15.26 14.38 -2.27
N TYR A 131 15.64 13.13 -2.48
CA TYR A 131 14.96 12.18 -3.37
C TYR A 131 14.12 11.19 -2.58
N PHE A 132 12.93 10.91 -3.08
CA PHE A 132 11.96 10.01 -2.47
C PHE A 132 11.45 9.01 -3.51
N ILE A 133 11.32 7.74 -3.13
CA ILE A 133 10.53 6.77 -3.88
C ILE A 133 9.08 6.93 -3.46
N THR A 134 8.18 7.03 -4.43
CA THR A 134 6.73 7.14 -4.23
C THR A 134 5.99 6.23 -5.21
N PRO A 135 4.69 5.94 -4.98
CA PRO A 135 3.83 5.39 -6.02
C PRO A 135 3.76 6.36 -7.19
N GLY A 136 3.48 5.84 -8.38
CA GLY A 136 3.31 6.65 -9.59
C GLY A 136 2.12 7.59 -9.51
N ASP A 137 2.18 8.69 -10.26
CA ASP A 137 1.02 9.57 -10.43
C ASP A 137 -0.21 8.79 -10.96
N GLY A 138 -1.38 9.07 -10.39
CA GLY A 138 -2.65 8.41 -10.71
C GLY A 138 -2.99 7.20 -9.84
N VAL A 139 -2.08 6.73 -8.99
CA VAL A 139 -2.37 5.67 -8.01
C VAL A 139 -3.34 6.20 -6.95
N LYS A 140 -4.43 5.46 -6.72
CA LYS A 140 -5.41 5.77 -5.67
C LYS A 140 -5.09 4.99 -4.39
N LEU A 141 -4.87 5.70 -3.30
CA LEU A 141 -4.55 5.11 -1.99
C LEU A 141 -5.82 4.68 -1.24
N SER A 142 -5.67 3.88 -0.18
CA SER A 142 -6.80 3.41 0.64
C SER A 142 -7.58 4.55 1.29
N ASN A 143 -6.91 5.66 1.63
CA ASN A 143 -7.53 6.89 2.14
C ASN A 143 -8.36 7.65 1.09
N GLY A 144 -8.43 7.12 -0.14
CA GLY A 144 -9.24 7.63 -1.24
C GLY A 144 -8.56 8.71 -2.08
N LYS A 145 -7.39 9.21 -1.66
CA LYS A 145 -6.63 10.24 -2.38
C LYS A 145 -5.85 9.65 -3.55
N VAL A 146 -5.66 10.46 -4.59
CA VAL A 146 -4.92 10.10 -5.79
C VAL A 146 -3.57 10.82 -5.82
N VAL A 147 -2.49 10.06 -5.98
CA VAL A 147 -1.13 10.59 -6.12
C VAL A 147 -1.03 11.45 -7.38
N GLY A 148 -0.40 12.62 -7.28
CA GLY A 148 -0.27 13.58 -8.38
C GLY A 148 -1.49 14.45 -8.64
N LYS A 149 -2.64 14.18 -7.98
CA LYS A 149 -3.85 15.00 -8.04
C LYS A 149 -4.24 15.56 -6.67
N ASP A 150 -4.52 14.69 -5.70
CA ASP A 150 -4.88 15.07 -4.34
C ASP A 150 -3.65 15.16 -3.41
N ILE A 151 -2.60 14.41 -3.76
CA ILE A 151 -1.28 14.44 -3.10
C ILE A 151 -0.28 14.99 -4.12
N ILE A 152 0.02 16.28 -4.02
CA ILE A 152 0.92 16.96 -4.96
C ILE A 152 2.38 16.66 -4.58
N LEU A 153 3.10 16.04 -5.51
CA LEU A 153 4.50 15.65 -5.37
C LEU A 153 5.37 16.52 -6.28
N ASP A 154 5.49 17.80 -5.95
CA ASP A 154 6.35 18.75 -6.67
C ASP A 154 7.71 18.96 -5.95
N GLU A 155 8.54 19.86 -6.48
CA GLU A 155 9.86 20.16 -5.91
C GLU A 155 9.80 20.76 -4.49
N ASN A 156 8.68 21.37 -4.11
CA ASN A 156 8.46 22.01 -2.81
C ASN A 156 7.72 21.11 -1.82
N ALA A 157 7.22 19.95 -2.26
CA ALA A 157 6.46 19.03 -1.44
C ALA A 157 7.26 18.54 -0.23
N ASP A 158 6.62 18.57 0.95
CA ASP A 158 7.21 18.05 2.18
C ASP A 158 6.91 16.55 2.35
N ILE A 159 7.45 15.74 1.44
CA ILE A 159 7.19 14.29 1.39
C ILE A 159 7.56 13.61 2.72
N ALA A 160 8.62 14.07 3.38
CA ALA A 160 9.01 13.56 4.69
C ALA A 160 7.91 13.69 5.76
N LYS A 161 7.14 14.79 5.75
CA LYS A 161 5.97 14.94 6.62
C LYS A 161 4.79 14.09 6.15
N MET A 162 4.57 14.01 4.84
CA MET A 162 3.46 13.22 4.27
C MET A 162 3.58 11.73 4.61
N ILE A 163 4.80 11.19 4.69
CA ILE A 163 5.13 9.81 5.08
C ILE A 163 4.71 9.53 6.53
N THR A 164 4.59 10.54 7.39
CA THR A 164 4.18 10.41 8.80
C THR A 164 2.69 10.69 9.04
N ASP A 165 1.95 11.14 8.02
CA ASP A 165 0.56 11.56 8.15
C ASP A 165 -0.37 10.57 7.42
N GLN A 166 -1.29 9.95 8.15
CA GLN A 166 -2.29 8.99 7.63
C GLN A 166 -3.20 9.60 6.55
N LYS A 167 -3.33 10.93 6.52
CA LYS A 167 -4.09 11.64 5.48
C LYS A 167 -3.34 11.70 4.15
N PHE A 168 -2.06 11.32 4.09
CA PHE A 168 -1.24 11.43 2.89
C PHE A 168 -0.57 10.10 2.54
N LEU A 169 0.73 9.95 2.82
CA LEU A 169 1.57 8.84 2.39
C LEU A 169 1.91 7.90 3.57
N ASN A 170 0.96 7.74 4.50
CA ASN A 170 1.04 6.78 5.58
C ASN A 170 -0.26 5.97 5.63
N PHE A 171 -0.14 4.67 5.79
CA PHE A 171 -1.28 3.80 6.05
C PHE A 171 -0.97 2.93 7.26
N ASP A 172 -1.73 3.10 8.34
CA ASP A 172 -1.58 2.31 9.57
C ASP A 172 -0.14 2.26 10.12
N GLY A 173 0.53 3.42 10.13
CA GLY A 173 1.93 3.53 10.56
C GLY A 173 2.95 3.11 9.51
N LYS A 174 2.52 2.52 8.39
CA LYS A 174 3.40 2.11 7.29
C LYS A 174 3.58 3.25 6.28
N PRO A 175 4.82 3.68 6.02
CA PRO A 175 5.08 4.71 5.03
C PRO A 175 4.87 4.17 3.61
N LEU A 176 4.13 4.90 2.79
CA LEU A 176 3.87 4.58 1.39
C LEU A 176 4.88 5.22 0.44
N ALA A 177 5.86 5.94 0.99
CA ALA A 177 6.97 6.55 0.29
C ALA A 177 8.20 6.53 1.20
N ALA A 178 9.39 6.63 0.63
CA ALA A 178 10.62 6.55 1.43
C ALA A 178 11.76 7.39 0.84
N PRO A 179 12.63 7.98 1.69
CA PRO A 179 13.80 8.73 1.23
C PRO A 179 14.87 7.78 0.70
N LEU A 180 15.60 8.20 -0.35
CA LEU A 180 16.66 7.39 -0.96
C LEU A 180 18.06 7.56 -0.34
N GLY A 181 18.27 8.59 0.48
CA GLY A 181 19.59 8.82 1.12
C GLY A 181 20.73 9.20 0.17
N ILE A 182 20.43 9.51 -1.09
CA ILE A 182 21.39 9.92 -2.12
C ILE A 182 21.69 11.43 -1.98
N GLY A 183 22.95 11.85 -2.23
CA GLY A 183 23.25 13.27 -2.47
C GLY A 183 23.45 14.19 -1.26
N SER A 184 23.63 13.67 -0.04
CA SER A 184 24.05 14.36 1.22
C SER A 184 22.96 14.70 2.26
N GLY A 185 23.32 14.53 3.55
CA GLY A 185 22.56 14.95 4.74
C GLY A 185 22.38 13.84 5.80
N LYS A 186 22.93 14.04 7.01
CA LYS A 186 22.81 13.16 8.20
C LYS A 186 21.35 12.76 8.53
N PHE A 187 20.39 13.60 8.14
CA PHE A 187 18.95 13.42 8.33
C PHE A 187 18.36 12.24 7.54
N SER A 188 18.80 12.03 6.29
CA SER A 188 18.30 10.93 5.45
C SER A 188 18.70 9.56 6.00
N ARG A 189 19.87 9.46 6.66
CA ARG A 189 20.32 8.23 7.33
C ARG A 189 19.43 7.86 8.53
N ILE A 190 19.06 8.84 9.35
CA ILE A 190 18.25 8.61 10.56
C ILE A 190 16.84 8.14 10.20
N MET A 191 16.20 8.77 9.21
CA MET A 191 14.88 8.33 8.71
C MET A 191 14.95 6.91 8.12
N MET A 192 16.02 6.57 7.40
CA MET A 192 16.18 5.25 6.80
C MET A 192 16.36 4.13 7.82
N GLU A 193 17.04 4.40 8.93
CA GLU A 193 17.24 3.42 10.00
C GLU A 193 15.92 3.07 10.70
N ASN A 194 15.06 4.07 10.90
CA ASN A 194 13.74 3.86 11.51
C ASN A 194 12.78 3.10 10.58
N ILE A 195 12.82 3.36 9.27
CA ILE A 195 11.98 2.65 8.30
C ILE A 195 12.40 1.18 8.18
N ILE A 196 13.70 0.88 8.16
CA ILE A 196 14.17 -0.52 8.11
C ILE A 196 13.80 -1.28 9.37
N ARG A 197 13.97 -0.67 10.55
CA ARG A 197 13.57 -1.30 11.82
C ARG A 197 12.09 -1.65 11.86
N ALA A 198 11.22 -0.77 11.35
CA ALA A 198 9.79 -1.02 11.30
C ALA A 198 9.41 -2.21 10.40
N ASP A 199 10.14 -2.43 9.29
CA ASP A 199 9.94 -3.57 8.38
C ASP A 199 10.38 -4.90 9.03
N ASP A 200 11.53 -4.91 9.70
CA ASP A 200 12.06 -6.09 10.41
C ASP A 200 11.18 -6.50 11.59
N ASP A 201 10.67 -5.54 12.37
CA ASP A 201 9.78 -5.81 13.49
C ASP A 201 8.41 -6.31 13.02
N PHE A 202 7.93 -5.83 11.86
CA PHE A 202 6.71 -6.33 11.24
C PHE A 202 6.86 -7.79 10.78
N ALA A 203 7.95 -8.11 10.08
CA ALA A 203 8.22 -9.48 9.63
C ALA A 203 8.27 -10.47 10.81
N LYS A 204 8.88 -10.07 11.94
CA LYS A 204 8.89 -10.87 13.16
C LYS A 204 7.49 -11.05 13.78
N ASN A 205 6.70 -9.98 13.82
CA ASN A 205 5.35 -10.04 14.39
C ASN A 205 4.39 -10.87 13.53
N GLU A 206 4.52 -10.83 12.20
CA GLU A 206 3.72 -11.64 11.29
C GLU A 206 4.08 -13.12 11.43
N HIS A 207 5.38 -13.46 11.51
CA HIS A 207 5.83 -14.81 11.82
C HIS A 207 5.28 -15.32 13.15
N ALA A 208 5.32 -14.51 14.21
CA ALA A 208 4.79 -14.87 15.52
C ALA A 208 3.28 -15.13 15.50
N GLN A 209 2.49 -14.33 14.77
CA GLN A 209 1.05 -14.56 14.64
C GLN A 209 0.72 -15.82 13.83
N ILE A 210 1.53 -16.16 12.83
CA ILE A 210 1.37 -17.39 12.04
C ILE A 210 1.68 -18.61 12.91
N GLU A 211 2.75 -18.57 13.70
CA GLU A 211 3.11 -19.64 14.63
C GLU A 211 2.03 -19.87 15.70
N ASP A 212 1.50 -18.79 16.29
CA ASP A 212 0.41 -18.88 17.29
C ASP A 212 -0.87 -19.49 16.68
N LYS A 213 -1.23 -19.09 15.45
CA LYS A 213 -2.37 -19.69 14.73
C LYS A 213 -2.15 -21.17 14.41
N LEU A 214 -0.94 -21.56 13.99
CA LEU A 214 -0.62 -22.96 13.74
C LEU A 214 -0.66 -23.79 15.02
N PHE A 215 -0.23 -23.22 16.14
CA PHE A 215 -0.28 -23.87 17.46
C PHE A 215 -1.73 -24.07 17.94
N GLN A 216 -2.59 -23.07 17.80
CA GLN A 216 -4.02 -23.18 18.12
C GLN A 216 -4.74 -24.23 17.25
N VAL A 217 -4.38 -24.33 15.97
CA VAL A 217 -4.94 -25.36 15.06
C VAL A 217 -4.44 -26.77 15.43
N ALA A 218 -3.22 -26.90 15.92
CA ALA A 218 -2.66 -28.17 16.39
C ALA A 218 -3.31 -28.64 17.72
N LEU A 219 -3.66 -27.72 18.61
CA LEU A 219 -4.36 -28.03 19.86
C LEU A 219 -5.85 -28.36 19.69
N ALA A 220 -6.44 -27.97 18.55
CA ALA A 220 -7.85 -28.22 18.22
C ALA A 220 -8.10 -29.58 17.51
N LYS A 221 -7.07 -30.43 17.38
CA LYS A 221 -7.15 -31.80 16.85
C LYS A 221 -6.88 -32.82 17.96
#